data_AF-A0A5B8MQB4-F1
#
_entry.id   AF-A0A5B8MQB4-F1
#
_cell.length_a   1.000
_cell.length_b   1.000
_cell.length_c   1.000
_cell.angle_alpha   90.00
_cell.angle_beta   90.00
_cell.angle_gamma   90.00
#
_symmetry.space_group_name_H-M   'P 1'
#
loop_
_entity.id
_entity.type
_entity.pdbx_description
1 polymer ?
#
loop_
_entity_poly.entity_id
_entity_poly.type
_entity_poly.pdbx_seq_one_letter_code
_entity_poly.pdbx_strand_id
1 'polypeptide(L)'
;MPQKHLFKNGKKAKGKVKPPSRHGKVAKTKKGKLNKPPKSIADKEKWKESMQTTRTINAFNEKGVLTKATSMGDKLRLLPQPKVPKK
;
A
#
# COMPACT_ATOMS: atom_id res chain seq x y z
N MET A 1 -37.22 -4.05 57.24
CA MET A 1 -37.10 -3.10 56.11
C MET A 1 -37.30 -3.86 54.82
N PRO A 2 -38.32 -3.55 53.99
CA PRO A 2 -38.57 -4.30 52.75
C PRO A 2 -37.50 -3.98 51.69
N GLN A 3 -36.93 -5.01 51.07
CA GLN A 3 -35.87 -4.90 50.08
C GLN A 3 -36.40 -4.26 48.78
N LYS A 4 -35.80 -3.13 48.39
CA LYS A 4 -36.18 -2.36 47.21
C LYS A 4 -35.92 -3.16 45.93
N HIS A 5 -36.96 -3.39 45.11
CA HIS A 5 -36.82 -4.15 43.86
C HIS A 5 -35.81 -3.51 42.89
N LEU A 6 -34.82 -4.30 42.45
CA LEU A 6 -33.71 -3.86 41.59
C LEU A 6 -34.14 -3.39 40.19
N PHE A 7 -35.33 -3.77 39.71
CA PHE A 7 -35.79 -3.43 38.37
C PHE A 7 -37.17 -2.75 38.44
N LYS A 8 -37.17 -1.42 38.58
CA LYS A 8 -38.34 -0.60 38.31
C LYS A 8 -38.68 -0.76 36.81
N ASN A 9 -39.84 -1.33 36.50
CA ASN A 9 -40.49 -1.31 35.18
C ASN A 9 -40.15 -2.47 34.20
N GLY A 10 -39.87 -3.68 34.70
CA GLY A 10 -40.03 -4.91 33.90
C GLY A 10 -39.13 -5.08 32.67
N LYS A 11 -38.12 -4.24 32.47
CA LYS A 11 -37.16 -4.41 31.38
C LYS A 11 -36.16 -5.52 31.76
N LYS A 12 -36.45 -6.75 31.33
CA LYS A 12 -35.48 -7.85 31.36
C LYS A 12 -34.17 -7.39 30.70
N ALA A 13 -33.03 -7.78 31.28
CA ALA A 13 -31.71 -7.50 30.72
C ALA A 13 -31.71 -7.88 29.22
N LYS A 14 -31.49 -6.90 28.35
CA LYS A 14 -31.39 -7.18 26.92
C LYS A 14 -30.19 -8.11 26.74
N GLY A 15 -30.46 -9.34 26.33
CA GLY A 15 -29.45 -10.35 26.05
C GLY A 15 -28.34 -9.78 25.18
N LYS A 16 -27.12 -10.27 25.43
CA LYS A 16 -25.83 -9.92 24.79
C LYS A 16 -25.99 -8.96 23.60
N VAL A 17 -25.65 -7.69 23.83
CA VAL A 17 -25.51 -6.68 22.78
C VAL A 17 -24.68 -7.31 21.66
N LYS A 18 -25.27 -7.50 20.48
CA LYS A 18 -24.53 -7.96 19.31
C LYS A 18 -23.36 -6.99 19.14
N PRO A 19 -22.09 -7.46 19.16
CA PRO A 19 -20.97 -6.57 18.97
C PRO A 19 -21.17 -5.82 17.64
N PRO A 20 -20.80 -4.53 17.55
CA PRO A 20 -20.89 -3.81 16.29
C PRO A 20 -20.17 -4.64 15.24
N SER A 21 -20.87 -5.01 14.18
CA SER A 21 -20.35 -5.91 13.15
C SER A 21 -19.09 -5.31 12.55
N ARG A 22 -17.91 -5.76 13.00
CA ARG A 22 -16.60 -5.46 12.36
C ARG A 22 -16.43 -6.20 11.03
N HIS A 23 -17.54 -6.52 10.36
CA HIS A 23 -17.60 -7.21 9.07
C HIS A 23 -18.46 -6.45 8.07
N GLY A 24 -18.40 -5.12 8.11
CA GLY A 24 -18.89 -4.29 7.00
C GLY A 24 -17.89 -4.37 5.86
N LYS A 25 -18.30 -5.01 4.74
CA LYS A 25 -17.69 -4.96 3.40
C LYS A 25 -16.30 -4.29 3.36
N VAL A 26 -15.23 -5.08 3.26
CA VAL A 26 -13.95 -4.55 2.76
C VAL A 26 -14.26 -3.85 1.44
N ALA A 27 -14.00 -2.55 1.38
CA ALA A 27 -14.32 -1.77 0.19
C ALA A 27 -13.56 -2.40 -0.99
N LYS A 28 -14.28 -3.03 -1.92
CA LYS A 28 -13.66 -3.62 -3.12
C LYS A 28 -12.89 -2.51 -3.83
N THR A 29 -11.57 -2.55 -3.73
CA THR A 29 -10.68 -1.69 -4.50
C THR A 29 -10.55 -2.35 -5.86
N LYS A 30 -11.20 -1.77 -6.89
CA LYS A 30 -10.90 -2.18 -8.27
C LYS A 30 -9.42 -1.88 -8.50
N LYS A 31 -8.67 -2.81 -9.09
CA LYS A 31 -7.32 -2.53 -9.59
C LYS A 31 -7.42 -1.29 -10.49
N GLY A 32 -6.66 -0.23 -10.17
CA GLY A 32 -6.78 1.06 -10.85
C GLY A 32 -7.96 1.93 -10.41
N LYS A 33 -8.50 1.77 -9.19
CA LYS A 33 -9.36 2.80 -8.56
C LYS A 33 -8.50 4.07 -8.55
N LEU A 34 -8.78 4.96 -9.52
CA LEU A 34 -8.04 6.19 -9.80
C LEU A 34 -7.49 6.77 -8.50
N ASN A 35 -6.23 7.20 -8.49
CA ASN A 35 -5.72 8.18 -7.53
C ASN A 35 -6.59 9.45 -7.70
N LYS A 36 -7.78 9.44 -7.12
CA LYS A 36 -8.70 10.56 -7.14
C LYS A 36 -8.22 11.50 -6.05
N PRO A 37 -8.07 12.80 -6.37
CA PRO A 37 -7.74 13.76 -5.34
C PRO A 37 -8.82 13.74 -4.25
N PRO A 38 -8.44 13.91 -2.98
CA PRO A 38 -9.41 14.02 -1.90
C PRO A 38 -10.34 15.21 -2.12
N LYS A 39 -11.57 15.10 -1.61
CA LYS A 39 -12.57 16.16 -1.75
C LYS A 39 -12.27 17.37 -0.87
N SER A 40 -11.70 17.12 0.32
CA SER A 40 -11.27 18.13 1.29
C SER A 40 -10.12 18.97 0.74
N ILE A 41 -10.18 20.28 0.98
CA ILE A 41 -9.15 21.23 0.52
C ILE A 41 -7.81 20.96 1.23
N ALA A 42 -7.84 20.74 2.55
CA ALA A 42 -6.65 20.48 3.37
C ALA A 42 -5.86 19.23 2.92
N ASP A 43 -6.54 18.21 2.39
CA ASP A 43 -5.87 16.98 1.97
C ASP A 43 -5.41 17.03 0.50
N LYS A 44 -5.87 18.01 -0.29
CA LYS A 44 -5.45 18.15 -1.70
C LYS A 44 -3.97 18.51 -1.82
N GLU A 45 -3.46 19.35 -0.92
CA GLU A 45 -2.05 19.75 -0.91
C GLU A 45 -1.16 18.56 -0.56
N LYS A 46 -1.46 17.86 0.53
CA LYS A 46 -0.79 16.61 0.92
C LYS A 46 -0.83 15.55 -0.18
N TRP A 47 -1.97 15.43 -0.87
CA TRP A 47 -2.10 14.50 -2.00
C TRP A 47 -1.18 14.88 -3.17
N LYS A 48 -1.07 16.17 -3.52
CA LYS A 48 -0.15 16.65 -4.55
C LYS A 48 1.31 16.37 -4.19
N GLU A 49 1.71 16.65 -2.94
CA GLU A 49 3.05 16.37 -2.43
C GLU A 49 3.37 14.86 -2.47
N SER A 50 2.42 14.02 -2.05
CA SER A 50 2.56 12.55 -2.08
C SER A 50 2.73 12.01 -3.52
N MET A 51 2.04 12.63 -4.48
CA MET A 51 2.15 12.26 -5.90
C MET A 51 3.51 12.66 -6.45
N GLN A 52 4.01 13.85 -6.11
CA GLN A 52 5.31 14.32 -6.55
C GLN A 52 6.44 13.46 -5.98
N THR A 53 6.42 13.17 -4.68
CA THR A 53 7.39 12.28 -4.02
C THR A 53 7.39 10.88 -4.62
N THR A 54 6.22 10.31 -4.89
CA THR A 54 6.12 9.00 -5.58
C THR A 54 6.74 9.06 -6.98
N ARG A 55 6.48 10.14 -7.73
CA ARG A 55 7.05 10.33 -9.07
C ARG A 55 8.58 10.45 -9.04
N THR A 56 9.14 11.19 -8.08
CA THR A 56 10.59 11.33 -7.96
C THR A 56 11.27 10.04 -7.54
N ILE A 57 10.69 9.28 -6.61
CA ILE A 57 11.18 7.96 -6.20
C ILE A 57 11.18 6.98 -7.37
N ASN A 58 10.08 6.93 -8.13
CA ASN A 58 10.00 6.03 -9.29
C ASN A 58 11.04 6.41 -10.36
N ALA A 59 11.19 7.70 -10.67
CA ALA A 59 12.21 8.16 -11.60
C ALA A 59 13.64 7.84 -11.13
N PHE A 60 13.91 7.93 -9.82
CA PHE A 60 15.20 7.55 -9.26
C PHE A 60 15.45 6.05 -9.35
N ASN A 61 14.46 5.23 -9.01
CA ASN A 61 14.55 3.78 -9.09
C ASN A 61 14.74 3.30 -10.53
N GLU A 62 14.00 3.86 -11.48
CA GLU A 62 14.15 3.56 -12.91
C GLU A 62 15.55 3.90 -13.40
N LYS A 63 16.08 5.10 -13.05
CA LYS A 63 17.46 5.47 -13.38
C LYS A 63 18.49 4.55 -12.72
N GLY A 64 18.32 4.23 -11.43
CA GLY A 64 19.24 3.37 -10.68
C GLY A 64 19.24 1.92 -11.16
N VAL A 65 18.10 1.41 -11.63
CA VAL A 65 18.00 0.09 -12.28
C VAL A 65 18.68 0.13 -13.64
N LEU A 66 18.48 1.19 -14.43
CA LEU A 66 19.10 1.35 -15.73
C LEU A 66 20.63 1.39 -15.65
N THR A 67 21.18 2.16 -14.70
CA THR A 67 22.64 2.27 -14.51
C THR A 67 23.27 0.98 -13.98
N LYS A 68 22.57 0.24 -13.10
CA LYS A 68 23.04 -1.07 -12.64
C LYS A 68 23.04 -2.09 -13.77
N ALA A 69 21.99 -2.12 -14.61
CA ALA A 69 21.89 -3.03 -15.74
C ALA A 69 23.00 -2.80 -16.79
N THR A 70 23.28 -1.54 -17.14
CA THR A 70 24.36 -1.21 -18.09
C THR A 70 25.74 -1.58 -17.53
N SER A 71 26.01 -1.32 -16.24
CA SER A 71 27.30 -1.63 -15.61
C SER A 71 27.64 -3.12 -15.52
N MET A 72 26.62 -3.99 -15.56
CA MET A 72 26.80 -5.45 -15.50
C MET A 72 26.84 -6.09 -16.90
N GLY A 73 26.23 -5.46 -17.92
CA GLY A 73 26.30 -5.90 -19.31
C GLY A 73 27.69 -5.75 -19.93
N ASP A 74 28.40 -4.67 -19.59
CA ASP A 74 29.76 -4.38 -20.10
C ASP A 74 30.85 -5.32 -19.54
N LYS A 75 30.52 -6.20 -18.59
CA LYS A 75 31.46 -7.18 -18.02
C LYS A 75 31.47 -8.52 -18.75
N LEU A 76 30.69 -8.69 -19.81
CA LEU A 76 30.90 -9.77 -20.79
C LEU A 76 32.14 -9.43 -21.64
N ARG A 77 33.31 -9.49 -20.98
CA ARG A 77 34.60 -9.47 -21.67
C ARG A 77 34.61 -10.63 -22.66
N LEU A 78 34.66 -10.30 -23.96
CA LEU A 78 35.03 -11.23 -25.02
C LEU A 78 36.31 -11.94 -24.58
N LEU A 79 36.21 -13.24 -24.27
CA LEU A 79 37.37 -14.05 -23.98
C LEU A 79 38.31 -13.97 -25.19
N PRO A 80 39.60 -13.62 -25.02
CA PRO A 80 40.53 -13.62 -26.14
C PRO A 80 40.57 -15.03 -26.73
N GLN A 81 40.28 -15.12 -28.04
CA GLN A 81 40.28 -16.42 -28.72
C GLN A 81 41.67 -17.07 -28.60
N PRO A 82 41.73 -18.39 -28.31
CA PRO A 82 43.01 -19.09 -28.25
C PRO A 82 43.67 -19.02 -29.64
N LYS A 83 44.93 -18.54 -29.68
CA LYS A 83 45.73 -18.54 -30.90
C LYS A 83 46.04 -19.99 -31.28
N VAL A 84 45.30 -20.52 -32.25
CA VAL A 84 45.60 -21.82 -32.85
C VAL A 84 46.84 -21.63 -33.76
N PRO A 85 47.93 -22.38 -33.57
CA PRO A 85 49.07 -22.32 -34.48
C PRO A 85 48.64 -22.77 -35.86
N LYS A 86 48.87 -21.91 -36.87
CA LYS A 86 48.65 -22.26 -38.28
C LYS A 86 49.65 -23.35 -38.65
N LYS A 87 49.14 -24.49 -39.10
CA LYS A 87 49.92 -25.52 -39.80
C LYS A 87 50.34 -25.02 -41.16
#